data_AF-A0A934FJ54-F1
#
_entry.id   AF-A0A934FJ54-F1
#
_cell.length_a   1.000
_cell.length_b   1.000
_cell.length_c   1.000
_cell.angle_alpha   90.00
_cell.angle_beta   90.00
_cell.angle_gamma   90.00
#
_symmetry.space_group_name_H-M   'P 1'
#
loop_
_entity.id
_entity.type
_entity.pdbx_description
1 polymer ?
#
loop_
_entity_poly.entity_id
_entity_poly.type
_entity_poly.pdbx_seq_one_letter_code
_entity_poly.pdbx_strand_id
1 'polypeptide(L)'
;MRSVLKTLLYAALLAVCYWCGYSAYRDYSLLMMDDGDGLARATRVKSTRTTNAPPATATNQVAAATNRTHSRQIVAAPDVIAPGEDAEETVTLRSNRRVGRNYFRLLGYTVGFAAAMLVLGLVAAQDFGHLLKFRLGKEVSYVDARSERNAHYERAEHLILKGDFHGAIGLLQAIVAKHPNHTHSVLRIAELYDKELQDFPSAALHYEAVLRLKLPPEQWGWAAIRLANIYTGKLNQPQPALALIRRLAAEHPGTQAGAKALKRLAKISSAGLDPEAGKDF
;
A
#
# COMPACT_ATOMS: atom_id res chain seq x y z
N MET A 1 -21.22 12.14 -23.62
CA MET A 1 -21.85 10.95 -23.02
C MET A 1 -21.25 10.57 -21.65
N ARG A 2 -19.96 10.20 -21.52
CA ARG A 2 -19.39 9.77 -20.21
C ARG A 2 -19.58 10.76 -19.05
N SER A 3 -19.52 12.07 -19.30
CA SER A 3 -19.77 13.12 -18.29
C SER A 3 -21.22 13.14 -17.78
N VAL A 4 -22.20 13.09 -18.69
CA VAL A 4 -23.64 13.10 -18.36
C VAL A 4 -24.03 11.87 -17.53
N LEU A 5 -23.47 10.71 -17.86
CA LEU A 5 -23.70 9.48 -17.09
C LEU A 5 -23.16 9.60 -15.65
N LYS A 6 -21.99 10.24 -15.46
CA LYS A 6 -21.44 10.53 -14.12
C LYS A 6 -22.32 11.50 -13.33
N THR A 7 -22.78 12.60 -13.94
CA THR A 7 -23.66 13.56 -13.23
C THR A 7 -24.98 12.92 -12.82
N LEU A 8 -25.54 12.02 -13.63
CA LEU A 8 -26.73 11.24 -13.26
C LEU A 8 -26.45 10.25 -12.12
N LEU A 9 -25.28 9.60 -12.11
CA LEU A 9 -24.86 8.73 -11.02
C LEU A 9 -24.70 9.49 -9.68
N TYR A 10 -24.07 10.66 -9.70
CA TYR A 10 -23.95 11.52 -8.51
C TYR A 10 -25.32 12.02 -8.03
N ALA A 11 -26.20 12.44 -8.94
CA ALA A 11 -27.57 12.85 -8.59
C ALA A 11 -28.37 11.70 -7.95
N ALA A 12 -28.25 10.48 -8.49
CA ALA A 12 -28.88 9.30 -7.93
C ALA A 12 -28.33 8.94 -6.54
N LEU A 13 -27.00 8.98 -6.36
CA LEU A 13 -26.37 8.72 -5.05
C LEU A 13 -26.76 9.77 -4.00
N LEU A 14 -26.82 11.06 -4.38
CA LEU A 14 -27.28 12.13 -3.48
C LEU A 14 -28.77 11.98 -3.13
N ALA A 15 -29.62 11.62 -4.09
CA ALA A 15 -31.03 11.34 -3.85
C ALA A 15 -31.22 10.14 -2.89
N VAL A 16 -30.44 9.07 -3.05
CA VAL A 16 -30.44 7.91 -2.13
C VAL A 16 -29.93 8.30 -0.75
N CYS A 17 -28.85 9.09 -0.64
CA CYS A 17 -28.35 9.57 0.66
C CYS A 17 -29.37 10.47 1.37
N TYR A 18 -29.99 11.40 0.64
CA TYR A 18 -31.05 12.26 1.17
C TYR A 18 -32.26 11.45 1.62
N TRP A 19 -32.72 10.49 0.81
CA TRP A 19 -33.86 9.64 1.13
C TRP A 19 -33.60 8.77 2.37
N CYS A 20 -32.46 8.06 2.42
CA CYS A 20 -32.08 7.22 3.56
C CYS A 20 -31.83 8.04 4.84
N GLY A 21 -31.22 9.22 4.72
CA GLY A 21 -31.03 10.14 5.84
C GLY A 21 -32.37 10.67 6.37
N TYR A 22 -33.28 11.09 5.48
CA TYR A 22 -34.62 11.56 5.84
C TYR A 22 -35.48 10.44 6.44
N SER A 23 -35.43 9.21 5.92
CA SER A 23 -36.16 8.09 6.49
C SER A 23 -35.62 7.68 7.87
N ALA A 24 -34.30 7.66 8.04
CA ALA A 24 -33.68 7.40 9.34
C ALA A 24 -34.02 8.50 10.37
N TYR A 25 -33.98 9.77 9.97
CA TYR A 25 -34.36 10.90 10.83
C TYR A 25 -35.83 10.83 11.25
N ARG A 26 -36.74 10.57 10.29
CA ARG A 26 -38.17 10.41 10.57
C ARG A 26 -38.42 9.24 11.52
N ASP A 27 -37.88 8.06 11.22
CA ASP A 27 -38.12 6.88 12.04
C ASP A 27 -37.45 6.99 13.44
N TYR A 28 -36.34 7.73 13.57
CA TYR A 28 -35.75 8.12 14.86
C TYR A 28 -36.63 9.11 15.64
N SER A 29 -37.16 10.15 14.98
CA SER A 29 -38.06 11.13 15.62
C SER A 29 -39.36 10.49 16.14
N LEU A 30 -39.87 9.48 15.45
CA LEU A 30 -41.03 8.70 15.90
C LEU A 30 -40.70 7.83 17.13
N LEU A 31 -39.50 7.24 17.19
CA LEU A 31 -39.04 6.50 18.38
C LEU A 31 -38.94 7.43 19.60
N MET A 32 -38.36 8.61 19.43
CA MET A 32 -38.19 9.60 20.50
C MET A 32 -39.50 10.27 20.94
N MET A 33 -40.60 10.08 20.21
CA MET A 33 -41.95 10.47 20.63
C MET A 33 -42.64 9.41 21.49
N ASP A 34 -42.47 8.10 21.19
CA ASP A 34 -43.04 7.01 22.00
C ASP A 34 -42.42 6.96 23.42
N ASP A 35 -41.12 7.26 23.57
CA ASP A 35 -40.44 7.28 24.88
C ASP A 35 -40.93 8.42 25.81
N GLY A 36 -41.62 9.44 25.27
CA GLY A 36 -42.16 10.56 26.05
C GLY A 36 -43.22 10.16 27.09
N ASP A 37 -44.02 9.13 26.80
CA ASP A 37 -45.03 8.61 27.72
C ASP A 37 -44.46 7.59 28.74
N GLY A 38 -43.25 7.07 28.48
CA GLY A 38 -42.60 6.06 29.33
C GLY A 38 -42.27 6.58 30.74
N LEU A 39 -41.74 7.81 30.84
CA LEU A 39 -41.38 8.42 32.14
C LEU A 39 -42.60 8.72 33.02
N ALA A 40 -43.75 9.06 32.42
CA ALA A 40 -44.98 9.37 33.16
C ALA A 40 -45.63 8.13 33.78
N ARG A 41 -45.33 6.93 33.29
CA ARG A 41 -45.89 5.68 33.82
C ARG A 41 -45.08 5.11 34.99
N ALA A 42 -43.76 5.27 34.97
CA ALA A 42 -42.86 4.81 36.04
C ALA A 42 -43.09 5.53 37.38
N THR A 43 -43.50 6.81 37.36
CA THR A 43 -43.78 7.59 38.58
C THR A 43 -45.17 7.33 39.18
N ARG A 44 -46.11 6.75 38.43
CA ARG A 44 -47.52 6.59 38.87
C ARG A 44 -47.80 5.33 39.69
N VAL A 45 -46.82 4.45 39.91
CA VAL A 45 -47.01 3.17 40.62
C VAL A 45 -46.61 3.25 42.11
N LYS A 46 -45.92 4.32 42.56
CA LYS A 46 -45.29 4.37 43.90
C LYS A 46 -45.98 5.30 44.91
N SER A 47 -47.31 5.52 44.83
CA SER A 47 -48.01 6.38 45.80
C SER A 47 -49.49 6.04 46.08
N THR A 48 -49.78 4.82 46.53
CA THR A 48 -50.96 4.48 47.38
C THR A 48 -50.54 3.35 48.32
N ARG A 49 -49.96 3.66 49.50
CA ARG A 49 -50.64 3.98 50.78
C ARG A 49 -51.04 2.72 51.58
N THR A 50 -50.18 2.35 52.52
CA THR A 50 -50.58 1.67 53.75
C THR A 50 -49.73 2.16 54.92
N THR A 51 -50.14 3.28 55.51
CA THR A 51 -49.75 3.65 56.87
C THR A 51 -50.50 2.76 57.85
N ASN A 52 -49.79 2.06 58.73
CA ASN A 52 -50.09 1.93 60.17
C ASN A 52 -48.93 1.19 60.87
N ALA A 53 -48.40 1.80 61.92
CA ALA A 53 -47.38 1.30 62.85
C ALA A 53 -47.44 2.17 64.12
N PRO A 54 -46.83 1.81 65.26
CA PRO A 54 -46.18 0.56 65.70
C PRO A 54 -46.94 0.03 66.96
N PRO A 55 -46.38 -0.66 68.01
CA PRO A 55 -45.05 -1.28 68.24
C PRO A 55 -45.18 -2.78 68.67
N ALA A 56 -44.18 -3.55 69.15
CA ALA A 56 -42.83 -3.24 69.66
C ALA A 56 -41.86 -4.47 69.62
N THR A 57 -40.55 -4.20 69.73
CA THR A 57 -39.51 -4.99 70.45
C THR A 57 -39.06 -6.40 69.97
N ALA A 58 -37.73 -6.52 69.74
CA ALA A 58 -36.87 -7.74 69.84
C ALA A 58 -37.16 -8.95 68.91
N THR A 59 -36.28 -9.94 68.69
CA THR A 59 -34.80 -10.08 68.69
C THR A 59 -34.49 -11.39 67.94
N ASN A 60 -33.29 -11.54 67.37
CA ASN A 60 -32.64 -12.76 66.82
C ASN A 60 -33.34 -14.13 67.06
N GLN A 61 -33.45 -14.98 66.02
CA GLN A 61 -32.55 -16.15 65.84
C GLN A 61 -32.86 -17.01 64.59
N VAL A 62 -31.90 -17.89 64.27
CA VAL A 62 -31.88 -18.83 63.14
C VAL A 62 -32.11 -20.27 63.65
N ALA A 63 -33.11 -20.98 63.11
CA ALA A 63 -33.23 -22.44 62.99
C ALA A 63 -34.60 -22.74 62.32
N ALA A 64 -34.72 -23.35 61.14
CA ALA A 64 -34.39 -24.72 60.73
C ALA A 64 -35.53 -25.74 60.98
N ALA A 65 -35.66 -26.69 60.04
CA ALA A 65 -36.51 -27.91 60.04
C ALA A 65 -38.03 -27.79 59.75
N THR A 66 -38.39 -28.20 58.52
CA THR A 66 -39.21 -29.40 58.24
C THR A 66 -40.52 -29.62 59.00
N ASN A 67 -41.67 -29.55 58.29
CA ASN A 67 -42.48 -30.75 58.05
C ASN A 67 -43.58 -30.57 56.98
N ARG A 68 -43.98 -31.70 56.36
CA ARG A 68 -44.93 -31.77 55.25
C ARG A 68 -45.83 -33.01 55.38
N THR A 69 -47.08 -32.85 55.79
CA THR A 69 -48.20 -33.79 55.57
C THR A 69 -49.51 -33.01 55.79
N HIS A 70 -50.50 -32.90 54.89
CA HIS A 70 -51.26 -33.86 54.07
C HIS A 70 -52.52 -34.43 54.76
N SER A 71 -53.70 -33.97 54.31
CA SER A 71 -55.05 -34.60 54.40
C SER A 71 -56.00 -33.68 53.58
N ARG A 72 -56.60 -34.06 52.44
CA ARG A 72 -57.57 -35.14 52.11
C ARG A 72 -59.01 -34.72 52.40
N GLN A 73 -59.86 -34.69 51.35
CA GLN A 73 -61.28 -35.14 51.24
C GLN A 73 -62.06 -34.37 50.13
N ILE A 74 -62.20 -34.93 48.91
CA ILE A 74 -63.38 -35.61 48.30
C ILE A 74 -64.55 -34.68 47.83
N VAL A 75 -64.55 -34.43 46.51
CA VAL A 75 -65.64 -34.48 45.49
C VAL A 75 -67.08 -34.07 45.86
N ALA A 76 -67.61 -33.05 45.14
CA ALA A 76 -68.96 -33.05 44.52
C ALA A 76 -69.08 -31.96 43.41
N ALA A 77 -69.75 -32.28 42.30
CA ALA A 77 -70.14 -31.45 41.15
C ALA A 77 -71.42 -32.09 40.52
N PRO A 78 -72.24 -31.45 39.64
CA PRO A 78 -71.96 -30.37 38.67
C PRO A 78 -72.94 -29.15 38.85
N ASP A 79 -73.39 -28.30 37.90
CA ASP A 79 -73.30 -28.25 36.42
C ASP A 79 -73.65 -26.83 35.86
N VAL A 80 -73.38 -26.58 34.56
CA VAL A 80 -73.84 -25.50 33.62
C VAL A 80 -73.61 -24.01 34.05
N ILE A 81 -73.18 -23.02 33.22
CA ILE A 81 -73.19 -22.80 31.75
C ILE A 81 -71.95 -21.96 31.27
N ALA A 82 -71.16 -22.50 30.33
CA ALA A 82 -70.42 -21.84 29.21
C ALA A 82 -69.44 -20.62 29.44
N PRO A 83 -68.69 -20.14 28.42
CA PRO A 83 -67.51 -20.82 27.87
C PRO A 83 -66.26 -19.92 27.65
N GLY A 84 -65.08 -20.53 27.47
CA GLY A 84 -63.97 -19.97 26.67
C GLY A 84 -62.79 -19.34 27.40
N GLU A 85 -61.86 -20.17 27.89
CA GLU A 85 -60.47 -19.75 28.12
C GLU A 85 -59.72 -19.61 26.78
N ASP A 86 -59.70 -18.42 26.17
CA ASP A 86 -58.95 -18.14 24.93
C ASP A 86 -58.59 -16.65 24.79
N ALA A 87 -57.84 -16.06 25.73
CA ALA A 87 -57.52 -14.61 25.67
C ALA A 87 -56.15 -14.13 26.16
N GLU A 88 -55.45 -14.78 27.10
CA GLU A 88 -54.24 -14.18 27.71
C GLU A 88 -52.88 -14.59 27.11
N GLU A 89 -52.79 -15.65 26.31
CA GLU A 89 -51.50 -16.10 25.74
C GLU A 89 -51.12 -15.46 24.37
N THR A 90 -51.81 -14.40 23.93
CA THR A 90 -51.53 -13.76 22.62
C THR A 90 -51.06 -12.30 22.68
N VAL A 91 -51.09 -11.66 23.85
CA VAL A 91 -50.78 -10.21 23.96
C VAL A 91 -49.27 -9.95 24.13
N THR A 92 -48.55 -10.80 24.88
CA THR A 92 -47.13 -10.58 25.24
C THR A 92 -46.16 -10.77 24.07
N LEU A 93 -46.41 -11.73 23.17
CA LEU A 93 -45.57 -11.95 21.98
C LEU A 93 -45.78 -10.92 20.84
N ARG A 94 -46.91 -10.20 20.82
CA ARG A 94 -47.19 -9.19 19.77
C ARG A 94 -46.55 -7.83 20.02
N SER A 95 -46.20 -7.50 21.26
CA SER A 95 -45.53 -6.24 21.60
C SER A 95 -44.07 -6.23 21.15
N ASN A 96 -43.28 -7.21 21.60
CA ASN A 96 -41.82 -7.24 21.41
C ASN A 96 -41.41 -7.34 19.92
N ARG A 97 -42.27 -7.91 19.06
CA ARG A 97 -42.01 -8.04 17.61
C ARG A 97 -42.17 -6.72 16.82
N ARG A 98 -42.79 -5.68 17.38
CA ARG A 98 -42.94 -4.37 16.71
C ARG A 98 -41.72 -3.47 16.91
N VAL A 99 -41.23 -3.36 18.16
CA VAL A 99 -40.07 -2.54 18.50
C VAL A 99 -38.83 -3.04 17.76
N GLY A 100 -38.55 -4.35 17.83
CA GLY A 100 -37.41 -4.95 17.11
C GLY A 100 -37.45 -4.72 15.60
N ARG A 101 -38.62 -4.81 14.95
CA ARG A 101 -38.74 -4.60 13.49
C ARG A 101 -38.44 -3.16 13.06
N ASN A 102 -38.79 -2.18 13.89
CA ASN A 102 -38.48 -0.78 13.63
C ASN A 102 -37.00 -0.49 13.89
N TYR A 103 -36.42 -1.08 14.94
CA TYR A 103 -34.98 -0.95 15.25
C TYR A 103 -34.08 -1.58 14.18
N PHE A 104 -34.42 -2.78 13.68
CA PHE A 104 -33.70 -3.42 12.57
C PHE A 104 -33.79 -2.61 11.27
N ARG A 105 -34.92 -1.94 11.01
CA ARG A 105 -35.06 -1.02 9.88
C ARG A 105 -34.17 0.21 10.04
N LEU A 106 -34.21 0.86 11.21
CA LEU A 106 -33.37 2.01 11.53
C LEU A 106 -31.88 1.67 11.38
N LEU A 107 -31.43 0.53 11.92
CA LEU A 107 -30.06 0.03 11.79
C LEU A 107 -29.68 -0.26 10.33
N GLY A 108 -30.60 -0.83 9.54
CA GLY A 108 -30.39 -1.03 8.10
C GLY A 108 -30.20 0.29 7.34
N TYR A 109 -30.99 1.32 7.67
CA TYR A 109 -30.87 2.63 7.03
C TYR A 109 -29.59 3.38 7.44
N THR A 110 -29.15 3.29 8.71
CA THR A 110 -27.90 3.95 9.14
C THR A 110 -26.66 3.28 8.54
N VAL A 111 -26.62 1.95 8.47
CA VAL A 111 -25.53 1.21 7.79
C VAL A 111 -25.55 1.49 6.28
N GLY A 112 -26.73 1.51 5.65
CA GLY A 112 -26.87 1.85 4.23
C GLY A 112 -26.42 3.28 3.93
N PHE A 113 -26.75 4.25 4.78
CA PHE A 113 -26.30 5.64 4.66
C PHE A 113 -24.79 5.78 4.83
N ALA A 114 -24.19 5.12 5.83
CA ALA A 114 -22.75 5.13 6.04
C ALA A 114 -21.98 4.50 4.86
N ALA A 115 -22.47 3.38 4.32
CA ALA A 115 -21.91 2.76 3.13
C ALA A 115 -22.03 3.67 1.89
N ALA A 116 -23.18 4.32 1.68
CA ALA A 116 -23.39 5.26 0.59
C ALA A 116 -22.47 6.50 0.69
N MET A 117 -22.27 7.04 1.90
CA MET A 117 -21.30 8.12 2.18
C MET A 117 -19.86 7.69 1.88
N LEU A 118 -19.46 6.48 2.27
CA LEU A 118 -18.13 5.93 1.95
C LEU A 118 -17.92 5.80 0.44
N VAL A 119 -18.88 5.22 -0.29
CA VAL A 119 -18.80 5.08 -1.76
C VAL A 119 -18.78 6.45 -2.43
N LEU A 120 -19.63 7.38 -2.00
CA LEU A 120 -19.66 8.76 -2.52
C LEU A 120 -18.33 9.48 -2.29
N GLY A 121 -17.73 9.34 -1.10
CA GLY A 121 -16.41 9.88 -0.77
C GLY A 121 -15.28 9.29 -1.62
N LEU A 122 -15.32 7.98 -1.88
CA LEU A 122 -14.30 7.27 -2.69
C LEU A 122 -14.39 7.68 -4.17
N VAL A 123 -15.60 7.78 -4.72
CA VAL A 123 -15.84 8.22 -6.10
C VAL A 123 -15.54 9.72 -6.25
N ALA A 124 -15.89 10.55 -5.26
CA ALA A 124 -15.49 11.95 -5.22
C ALA A 124 -13.96 12.12 -5.15
N ALA A 125 -13.25 11.32 -4.35
CA ALA A 125 -11.79 11.37 -4.27
C ALA A 125 -11.11 11.03 -5.60
N GLN A 126 -11.65 10.05 -6.35
CA GLN A 126 -11.15 9.70 -7.69
C GLN A 126 -11.32 10.85 -8.69
N ASP A 127 -12.48 11.52 -8.72
CA ASP A 127 -12.73 12.64 -9.63
C ASP A 127 -12.04 13.96 -9.19
N PHE A 128 -11.92 14.22 -7.88
CA PHE A 128 -11.09 15.32 -7.36
C PHE A 128 -9.60 15.10 -7.64
N GLY A 129 -9.12 13.86 -7.70
CA GLY A 129 -7.76 13.51 -8.13
C GLY A 129 -7.44 13.97 -9.56
N HIS A 130 -8.45 14.12 -10.43
CA HIS A 130 -8.30 14.76 -11.73
C HIS A 130 -8.43 16.29 -11.68
N LEU A 131 -9.23 16.84 -10.75
CA LEU A 131 -9.42 18.29 -10.63
C LEU A 131 -8.20 18.99 -9.99
N LEU A 132 -7.55 18.39 -8.99
CA LEU A 132 -6.32 18.93 -8.39
C LEU A 132 -5.17 19.01 -9.42
N LYS A 133 -5.10 18.06 -10.36
CA LYS A 133 -4.10 18.08 -11.46
C LYS A 133 -4.19 19.34 -12.33
N PHE A 134 -5.35 20.00 -12.41
CA PHE A 134 -5.51 21.22 -13.22
C PHE A 134 -5.16 22.53 -12.48
N ARG A 135 -5.18 22.58 -11.14
CA ARG A 135 -4.76 23.78 -10.38
C ARG A 135 -3.30 23.76 -9.90
N LEU A 136 -2.65 22.60 -9.92
CA LEU A 136 -1.18 22.47 -9.85
C LEU A 136 -0.53 22.44 -11.25
N GLY A 137 -1.30 22.81 -12.29
CA GLY A 137 -0.94 22.71 -13.71
C GLY A 137 0.11 23.72 -14.23
N LYS A 138 0.84 24.39 -13.34
CA LYS A 138 2.09 25.10 -13.67
C LYS A 138 3.14 24.71 -12.63
N GLU A 139 4.28 24.20 -13.11
CA GLU A 139 5.51 23.81 -12.39
C GLU A 139 5.56 22.54 -11.52
N VAL A 140 4.49 21.75 -11.34
CA VAL A 140 4.62 20.40 -10.69
C VAL A 140 4.08 19.27 -11.57
N SER A 141 4.55 19.21 -12.82
CA SER A 141 4.64 17.94 -13.53
C SER A 141 5.85 17.17 -13.03
N TYR A 142 5.76 16.63 -11.80
CA TYR A 142 6.79 15.76 -11.21
C TYR A 142 6.74 14.37 -11.86
N VAL A 143 6.94 14.32 -13.17
CA VAL A 143 7.51 13.12 -13.81
C VAL A 143 8.96 13.16 -13.36
N ASP A 144 9.24 12.46 -12.27
CA ASP A 144 10.54 12.42 -11.61
C ASP A 144 11.63 12.24 -12.69
N ALA A 145 12.66 13.10 -12.73
CA ALA A 145 13.71 13.00 -13.76
C ALA A 145 14.42 11.62 -13.73
N ARG A 146 14.32 10.94 -12.58
CA ARG A 146 14.65 9.52 -12.42
C ARG A 146 13.73 8.57 -13.21
N SER A 147 12.43 8.81 -13.22
CA SER A 147 11.43 8.04 -13.99
C SER A 147 11.63 8.20 -15.50
N GLU A 148 11.81 9.43 -16.02
CA GLU A 148 12.09 9.62 -17.46
C GLU A 148 13.39 8.94 -17.88
N ARG A 149 14.46 9.11 -17.10
CA ARG A 149 15.75 8.47 -17.38
C ARG A 149 15.64 6.95 -17.38
N ASN A 150 14.94 6.36 -16.40
CA ASN A 150 14.72 4.93 -16.33
C ASN A 150 13.92 4.43 -17.55
N ALA A 151 12.86 5.13 -17.96
CA ALA A 151 12.08 4.78 -19.13
C ALA A 151 12.89 4.85 -20.45
N HIS A 152 13.78 5.84 -20.59
CA HIS A 152 14.74 5.89 -21.71
C HIS A 152 15.75 4.74 -21.66
N TYR A 153 16.19 4.32 -20.47
CA TYR A 153 17.13 3.21 -20.29
C TYR A 153 16.50 1.86 -20.63
N GLU A 154 15.30 1.58 -20.09
CA GLU A 154 14.51 0.39 -20.42
C GLU A 154 14.21 0.30 -21.92
N ARG A 155 13.89 1.43 -22.55
CA ARG A 155 13.70 1.50 -24.01
C ARG A 155 15.00 1.22 -24.78
N ALA A 156 16.15 1.64 -24.28
CA ALA A 156 17.44 1.30 -24.86
C ALA A 156 17.73 -0.20 -24.76
N GLU A 157 17.55 -0.83 -23.59
CA GLU A 157 17.72 -2.29 -23.45
C GLU A 157 16.76 -3.07 -24.35
N HIS A 158 15.51 -2.61 -24.52
CA HIS A 158 14.58 -3.21 -25.47
C HIS A 158 14.99 -3.07 -26.95
N LEU A 159 15.75 -2.03 -27.32
CA LEU A 159 16.37 -1.93 -28.65
C LEU A 159 17.59 -2.85 -28.79
N ILE A 160 18.41 -3.00 -27.74
CA ILE A 160 19.52 -3.97 -27.69
C ILE A 160 19.00 -5.40 -27.90
N LEU A 161 17.91 -5.78 -27.22
CA LEU A 161 17.24 -7.09 -27.40
C LEU A 161 16.67 -7.30 -28.81
N LYS A 162 16.44 -6.24 -29.57
CA LYS A 162 16.02 -6.28 -30.98
C LYS A 162 17.19 -6.26 -31.98
N GLY A 163 18.43 -6.14 -31.49
CA GLY A 163 19.61 -5.94 -32.34
C GLY A 163 19.80 -4.51 -32.85
N ASP A 164 18.97 -3.54 -32.46
CA ASP A 164 19.14 -2.12 -32.80
C ASP A 164 20.10 -1.44 -31.81
N PHE A 165 21.38 -1.79 -31.93
CA PHE A 165 22.43 -1.24 -31.08
C PHE A 165 22.66 0.26 -31.31
N HIS A 166 22.45 0.74 -32.55
CA HIS A 166 22.62 2.16 -32.89
C HIS A 166 21.51 3.02 -32.26
N GLY A 167 20.25 2.61 -32.36
CA GLY A 167 19.13 3.25 -31.68
C GLY A 167 19.26 3.21 -30.16
N ALA A 168 19.75 2.08 -29.61
CA ALA A 168 20.05 1.97 -28.18
C ALA A 168 21.14 2.94 -27.72
N ILE A 169 22.27 3.03 -28.46
CA ILE A 169 23.35 3.98 -28.18
C ILE A 169 22.83 5.41 -28.23
N GLY A 170 22.01 5.78 -29.21
CA GLY A 170 21.39 7.11 -29.29
C GLY A 170 20.55 7.47 -28.05
N LEU A 171 19.74 6.52 -27.54
CA LEU A 171 18.98 6.71 -26.29
C LEU A 171 19.90 6.82 -25.05
N LEU A 172 20.95 6.00 -24.97
CA LEU A 172 21.92 6.07 -23.86
C LEU A 172 22.72 7.37 -23.89
N GLN A 173 23.11 7.86 -25.08
CA GLN A 173 23.76 9.16 -25.26
C GLN A 173 22.83 10.31 -24.86
N ALA A 174 21.55 10.26 -25.18
CA ALA A 174 20.56 11.24 -24.72
C ALA A 174 20.42 11.27 -23.18
N ILE A 175 20.52 10.10 -22.52
CA ILE A 175 20.59 10.04 -21.04
C ILE A 175 21.87 10.71 -20.53
N VAL A 176 23.04 10.39 -21.11
CA VAL A 176 24.34 10.94 -20.68
C VAL A 176 24.42 12.46 -20.92
N ALA A 177 23.84 12.97 -22.00
CA ALA A 177 23.77 14.41 -22.28
C ALA A 177 22.96 15.18 -21.20
N LYS A 178 21.85 14.60 -20.71
CA LYS A 178 21.08 15.16 -19.59
C LYS A 178 21.72 14.89 -18.22
N HIS A 179 22.45 13.79 -18.08
CA HIS A 179 23.02 13.31 -16.83
C HIS A 179 24.45 12.76 -17.03
N PRO A 180 25.49 13.62 -17.13
CA PRO A 180 26.85 13.19 -17.45
C PRO A 180 27.45 12.19 -16.45
N ASN A 181 27.01 12.26 -15.19
CA ASN A 181 27.43 11.35 -14.12
C ASN A 181 26.62 10.03 -14.07
N HIS A 182 25.79 9.71 -15.08
CA HIS A 182 25.04 8.46 -15.12
C HIS A 182 25.91 7.29 -15.59
N THR A 183 26.80 6.85 -14.69
CA THR A 183 27.82 5.81 -14.90
C THR A 183 27.31 4.57 -15.65
N HIS A 184 26.11 4.09 -15.32
CA HIS A 184 25.52 2.92 -15.99
C HIS A 184 25.33 3.11 -17.49
N SER A 185 24.87 4.28 -17.95
CA SER A 185 24.70 4.54 -19.39
C SER A 185 26.04 4.69 -20.10
N VAL A 186 27.02 5.36 -19.50
CA VAL A 186 28.36 5.54 -20.10
C VAL A 186 29.06 4.18 -20.25
N LEU A 187 28.99 3.34 -19.21
CA LEU A 187 29.52 1.97 -19.26
C LEU A 187 28.77 1.11 -20.29
N ARG A 188 27.43 1.20 -20.36
CA ARG A 188 26.63 0.42 -21.31
C ARG A 188 26.95 0.77 -22.77
N ILE A 189 27.20 2.04 -23.08
CA ILE A 189 27.68 2.46 -24.41
C ILE A 189 29.03 1.79 -24.73
N ALA A 190 30.00 1.82 -23.80
CA ALA A 190 31.30 1.18 -23.99
C ALA A 190 31.18 -0.34 -24.24
N GLU A 191 30.29 -1.02 -23.50
CA GLU A 191 30.03 -2.44 -23.69
C GLU A 191 29.40 -2.78 -25.05
N LEU A 192 28.49 -1.93 -25.56
CA LEU A 192 27.85 -2.14 -26.86
C LEU A 192 28.84 -2.04 -28.02
N TYR A 193 29.76 -1.07 -27.96
CA TYR A 193 30.83 -0.96 -28.96
C TYR A 193 31.79 -2.15 -28.92
N ASP A 194 32.11 -2.67 -27.72
CA ASP A 194 33.04 -3.79 -27.50
C ASP A 194 32.45 -5.15 -27.90
N LYS A 195 31.23 -5.47 -27.44
CA LYS A 195 30.62 -6.79 -27.58
C LYS A 195 29.80 -6.94 -28.86
N GLU A 196 28.92 -5.99 -29.12
CA GLU A 196 27.88 -6.11 -30.15
C GLU A 196 28.33 -5.55 -31.51
N LEU A 197 28.92 -4.34 -31.52
CA LEU A 197 29.40 -3.70 -32.76
C LEU A 197 30.84 -4.07 -33.12
N GLN A 198 31.63 -4.56 -32.15
CA GLN A 198 33.05 -4.90 -32.30
C GLN A 198 33.94 -3.74 -32.82
N ASP A 199 33.49 -2.50 -32.64
CA ASP A 199 34.26 -1.28 -32.92
C ASP A 199 35.18 -1.00 -31.73
N PHE A 200 36.33 -1.68 -31.73
CA PHE A 200 37.32 -1.60 -30.66
C PHE A 200 37.91 -0.19 -30.45
N PRO A 201 38.16 0.64 -31.49
CA PRO A 201 38.52 2.05 -31.32
C PRO A 201 37.46 2.86 -30.54
N SER A 202 36.19 2.80 -30.94
CA SER A 202 35.11 3.52 -30.25
C SER A 202 34.88 2.97 -28.83
N ALA A 203 34.96 1.65 -28.66
CA ALA A 203 34.89 1.02 -27.35
C ALA A 203 35.99 1.53 -26.40
N ALA A 204 37.24 1.63 -26.88
CA ALA A 204 38.36 2.13 -26.08
C ALA A 204 38.11 3.57 -25.60
N LEU A 205 37.69 4.46 -26.52
CA LEU A 205 37.34 5.85 -26.20
C LEU A 205 36.23 5.94 -25.15
N HIS A 206 35.18 5.12 -25.28
CA HIS A 206 34.10 5.10 -24.30
C HIS A 206 34.52 4.51 -22.95
N TYR A 207 35.37 3.47 -22.91
CA TYR A 207 35.95 2.99 -21.65
C TYR A 207 36.90 4.00 -21.00
N GLU A 208 37.68 4.77 -21.77
CA GLU A 208 38.43 5.90 -21.19
C GLU A 208 37.51 6.92 -20.52
N ALA A 209 36.38 7.25 -21.15
CA ALA A 209 35.38 8.15 -20.55
C ALA A 209 34.79 7.57 -19.26
N VAL A 210 34.51 6.25 -19.22
CA VAL A 210 34.10 5.53 -17.99
C VAL A 210 35.13 5.70 -16.88
N LEU A 211 36.44 5.53 -17.15
CA LEU A 211 37.50 5.62 -16.14
C LEU A 211 37.73 7.05 -15.58
N ARG A 212 37.16 8.07 -16.22
CA ARG A 212 37.15 9.47 -15.73
C ARG A 212 35.99 9.74 -14.75
N LEU A 213 35.00 8.84 -14.66
CA LEU A 213 33.88 8.95 -13.72
C LEU A 213 34.25 8.47 -12.31
N LYS A 214 33.52 8.96 -11.31
CA LYS A 214 33.62 8.46 -9.92
C LYS A 214 32.96 7.09 -9.82
N LEU A 215 33.78 6.05 -9.93
CA LEU A 215 33.40 4.64 -9.85
C LEU A 215 33.78 4.02 -8.50
N PRO A 216 33.04 3.02 -8.01
CA PRO A 216 33.53 2.11 -6.98
C PRO A 216 34.84 1.44 -7.45
N PRO A 217 35.87 1.27 -6.59
CA PRO A 217 37.19 0.76 -7.01
C PRO A 217 37.16 -0.55 -7.79
N GLU A 218 36.29 -1.48 -7.39
CA GLU A 218 36.12 -2.77 -8.08
C GLU A 218 35.57 -2.58 -9.51
N GLN A 219 34.56 -1.73 -9.71
CA GLN A 219 33.99 -1.45 -11.03
C GLN A 219 34.99 -0.71 -11.93
N TRP A 220 35.73 0.25 -11.37
CA TRP A 220 36.82 0.93 -12.06
C TRP A 220 37.88 -0.07 -12.53
N GLY A 221 38.29 -0.99 -11.64
CA GLY A 221 39.27 -2.01 -11.96
C GLY A 221 38.85 -2.97 -13.07
N TRP A 222 37.59 -3.41 -13.10
CA TRP A 222 37.10 -4.25 -14.20
C TRP A 222 37.02 -3.49 -15.53
N ALA A 223 36.60 -2.22 -15.53
CA ALA A 223 36.65 -1.37 -16.72
C ALA A 223 38.09 -1.16 -17.21
N ALA A 224 39.04 -0.92 -16.30
CA ALA A 224 40.46 -0.74 -16.63
C ALA A 224 41.09 -2.02 -17.21
N ILE A 225 40.75 -3.20 -16.68
CA ILE A 225 41.16 -4.50 -17.25
C ILE A 225 40.57 -4.68 -18.66
N ARG A 226 39.29 -4.31 -18.87
CA ARG A 226 38.64 -4.44 -20.18
C ARG A 226 39.32 -3.55 -21.22
N LEU A 227 39.56 -2.28 -20.88
CA LEU A 227 40.29 -1.33 -21.73
C LEU A 227 41.73 -1.81 -22.02
N ALA A 228 42.48 -2.26 -21.02
CA ALA A 228 43.82 -2.81 -21.21
C ALA A 228 43.83 -4.03 -22.14
N ASN A 229 42.78 -4.87 -22.10
CA ASN A 229 42.66 -6.01 -23.02
C ASN A 229 42.36 -5.56 -24.45
N ILE A 230 41.50 -4.55 -24.65
CA ILE A 230 41.23 -3.94 -25.97
C ILE A 230 42.53 -3.38 -26.55
N TYR A 231 43.26 -2.57 -25.77
CA TYR A 231 44.57 -2.05 -26.17
C TYR A 231 45.55 -3.15 -26.57
N THR A 232 45.82 -4.15 -25.70
CA THR A 232 46.79 -5.21 -26.05
C THR A 232 46.34 -6.13 -27.18
N GLY A 233 45.05 -6.46 -27.27
CA GLY A 233 44.58 -7.57 -28.10
C GLY A 233 43.92 -7.16 -29.41
N LYS A 234 43.32 -5.96 -29.48
CA LYS A 234 42.55 -5.50 -30.64
C LYS A 234 43.15 -4.29 -31.33
N LEU A 235 43.78 -3.40 -30.56
CA LEU A 235 44.42 -2.18 -31.09
C LEU A 235 45.94 -2.31 -31.23
N ASN A 236 46.54 -3.41 -30.78
CA ASN A 236 47.99 -3.66 -30.76
C ASN A 236 48.80 -2.52 -30.09
N GLN A 237 48.28 -1.99 -28.99
CA GLN A 237 48.85 -0.91 -28.19
C GLN A 237 49.30 -1.45 -26.82
N PRO A 238 50.45 -2.16 -26.73
CA PRO A 238 50.90 -2.76 -25.48
C PRO A 238 51.30 -1.74 -24.41
N GLN A 239 51.86 -0.58 -24.80
CA GLN A 239 52.36 0.42 -23.85
C GLN A 239 51.23 1.12 -23.06
N PRO A 240 50.16 1.67 -23.69
CA PRO A 240 49.02 2.21 -22.95
C PRO A 240 48.36 1.18 -22.02
N ALA A 241 48.28 -0.07 -22.46
CA ALA A 241 47.74 -1.16 -21.64
C ALA A 241 48.60 -1.45 -20.41
N LEU A 242 49.92 -1.50 -20.56
CA LEU A 242 50.86 -1.74 -19.46
C LEU A 242 50.79 -0.61 -18.43
N ALA A 243 50.78 0.65 -18.89
CA ALA A 243 50.61 1.82 -18.03
C ALA A 243 49.28 1.77 -17.24
N LEU A 244 48.18 1.40 -17.89
CA LEU A 244 46.87 1.26 -17.24
C LEU A 244 46.83 0.12 -16.21
N ILE A 245 47.47 -1.02 -16.51
CA ILE A 245 47.57 -2.16 -15.58
C ILE A 245 48.47 -1.80 -14.37
N ARG A 246 49.56 -1.06 -14.56
CA ARG A 246 50.37 -0.51 -13.46
C ARG A 246 49.57 0.44 -12.58
N ARG A 247 48.83 1.37 -13.20
CA ARG A 247 47.95 2.31 -12.49
C ARG A 247 46.92 1.57 -11.63
N LEU A 248 46.25 0.55 -12.18
CA LEU A 248 45.31 -0.30 -11.44
C LEU A 248 45.97 -1.03 -10.25
N ALA A 249 47.16 -1.60 -10.46
CA ALA A 249 47.91 -2.27 -9.41
C ALA A 249 48.35 -1.32 -8.28
N ALA A 250 48.68 -0.07 -8.59
CA ALA A 250 49.09 0.94 -7.62
C ALA A 250 47.91 1.59 -6.87
N GLU A 251 46.86 2.01 -7.59
CA GLU A 251 45.72 2.73 -6.99
C GLU A 251 44.76 1.80 -6.23
N HIS A 252 44.57 0.55 -6.69
CA HIS A 252 43.55 -0.36 -6.15
C HIS A 252 44.05 -1.81 -5.90
N PRO A 253 45.22 -2.05 -5.26
CA PRO A 253 45.80 -3.39 -5.08
C PRO A 253 44.88 -4.38 -4.34
N GLY A 254 44.03 -3.89 -3.41
CA GLY A 254 43.10 -4.72 -2.63
C GLY A 254 41.82 -5.17 -3.36
N THR A 255 41.61 -4.75 -4.61
CA THR A 255 40.46 -5.20 -5.44
C THR A 255 40.78 -6.53 -6.14
N GLN A 256 39.76 -7.30 -6.55
CA GLN A 256 40.04 -8.53 -7.33
C GLN A 256 40.68 -8.20 -8.68
N ALA A 257 40.26 -7.07 -9.26
CA ALA A 257 40.89 -6.49 -10.44
C ALA A 257 42.37 -6.11 -10.21
N GLY A 258 42.69 -5.45 -9.09
CA GLY A 258 44.06 -5.11 -8.69
C GLY A 258 44.94 -6.34 -8.49
N ALA A 259 44.44 -7.37 -7.80
CA ALA A 259 45.14 -8.65 -7.66
C ALA A 259 45.41 -9.34 -9.02
N LYS A 260 44.48 -9.21 -9.99
CA LYS A 260 44.67 -9.70 -11.36
C LYS A 260 45.67 -8.85 -12.16
N ALA A 261 45.72 -7.54 -11.93
CA ALA A 261 46.72 -6.65 -12.51
C ALA A 261 48.13 -6.98 -12.00
N LEU A 262 48.31 -7.14 -10.68
CA LEU A 262 49.57 -7.57 -10.06
C LEU A 262 50.08 -8.89 -10.63
N LYS A 263 49.20 -9.90 -10.75
CA LYS A 263 49.54 -11.20 -11.39
C LYS A 263 49.97 -11.04 -12.86
N ARG A 264 49.35 -10.11 -13.61
CA ARG A 264 49.73 -9.82 -15.00
C ARG A 264 51.12 -9.15 -15.07
N LEU A 265 51.42 -8.21 -14.19
CA LEU A 265 52.72 -7.54 -14.11
C LEU A 265 53.84 -8.52 -13.73
N ALA A 266 53.62 -9.35 -12.71
CA ALA A 266 54.59 -10.37 -12.29
C ALA A 266 54.93 -11.36 -13.42
N LYS A 267 53.97 -11.69 -14.30
CA LYS A 267 54.21 -12.53 -15.48
C LYS A 267 55.00 -11.81 -16.58
N ILE A 268 54.85 -10.49 -16.71
CA ILE A 268 55.58 -9.67 -17.69
C ILE A 268 57.04 -9.49 -17.25
N SER A 269 57.28 -9.18 -15.97
CA SER A 269 58.63 -9.09 -15.42
C SER A 269 59.35 -10.44 -15.43
N SER A 270 58.69 -11.54 -15.04
CA SER A 270 59.29 -12.89 -15.10
C SER A 270 59.63 -13.35 -16.52
N ALA A 271 59.02 -12.74 -17.55
CA ALA A 271 59.31 -13.03 -18.96
C ALA A 271 60.42 -12.13 -19.56
N GLY A 272 60.99 -11.19 -18.79
CA GLY A 272 61.94 -10.20 -19.30
C GLY A 272 61.31 -9.20 -20.30
N LEU A 273 59.98 -9.08 -20.33
CA LEU A 273 59.23 -8.26 -21.28
C LEU A 273 58.82 -6.90 -20.70
N ASP A 274 59.39 -6.50 -19.55
CA ASP A 274 59.16 -5.19 -18.95
C ASP A 274 60.20 -4.18 -19.47
N PRO A 275 59.80 -3.17 -20.28
CA PRO A 275 60.72 -2.19 -20.86
C PRO A 275 61.23 -1.14 -19.85
N GLU A 276 60.76 -1.16 -18.61
CA GLU A 276 61.11 -0.18 -17.57
C GLU A 276 61.84 -0.81 -16.38
N ALA A 277 61.83 -2.14 -16.23
CA ALA A 277 62.53 -2.87 -15.16
C ALA A 277 64.07 -2.74 -15.17
N GLY A 278 64.64 -2.02 -16.16
CA GLY A 278 66.06 -1.67 -16.24
C GLY A 278 66.39 -0.22 -15.88
N LYS A 279 65.44 0.57 -15.35
CA LYS A 279 65.65 1.99 -15.00
C LYS A 279 65.85 2.28 -13.50
N ASP A 280 65.70 1.27 -12.65
CA ASP A 280 65.82 1.38 -11.19
C ASP A 280 67.21 0.93 -10.68
N PHE A 281 68.29 1.43 -11.31
CA PHE A 281 69.69 1.26 -10.90
C PHE A 281 70.47 2.57 -11.05
#